data_AF-A0A367LEQ3-F1
#
_entry.id   AF-A0A367LEQ3-F1
#
_cell.length_a   1.000
_cell.length_b   1.000
_cell.length_c   1.000
_cell.angle_alpha   90.00
_cell.angle_beta   90.00
_cell.angle_gamma   90.00
#
_symmetry.space_group_name_H-M   'P 1'
#
loop_
_entity.id
_entity.type
_entity.pdbx_description
1 polymer ?
#
loop_
_entity_poly.entity_id
_entity_poly.type
_entity_poly.pdbx_seq_one_letter_code
_entity_poly.pdbx_strand_id
1 'polypeptide(L)'
;MLLPSRENLVLLALLAKTATTMTPAEANPNQIGQGYGCVRGYMFYGVNGWCCTRDFATVTWRRNKIETVRCLPKPEYDLGEEKTLPEHLKGVRHCRIDAPGDVHDCPLGKQVSAAATARIKQPGAGCCADHAMVRDSGGVCQKLETDFRYQSQSDEYWRRRLSDGCRREGFWGPCCDDKNFFRESYTRVCDRRLWSRVLGRSRRAYVWEIEERRRSDGCTEL
;
A
#
# COMPACT_ATOMS: atom_id res chain seq x y z
N MET A 1 49.20 23.54 64.74
CA MET A 1 49.42 24.71 63.86
C MET A 1 50.02 24.14 62.57
N LEU A 2 49.57 24.35 61.34
CA LEU A 2 48.54 25.18 60.69
C LEU A 2 48.16 24.42 59.39
N LEU A 3 46.89 24.42 59.00
CA LEU A 3 46.44 23.99 57.67
C LEU A 3 46.77 25.06 56.62
N PRO A 4 47.01 24.68 55.36
CA PRO A 4 46.61 25.50 54.20
C PRO A 4 45.72 24.65 53.25
N SER A 5 44.42 24.96 53.16
CA SER A 5 43.74 25.89 52.25
C SER A 5 43.57 25.36 50.80
N ARG A 6 42.29 25.17 50.44
CA ARG A 6 41.80 25.09 49.07
C ARG A 6 41.99 26.46 48.39
N GLU A 7 41.90 26.46 47.06
CA GLU A 7 41.89 27.61 46.14
C GLU A 7 43.25 27.95 45.51
N ASN A 8 43.56 27.26 44.42
CA ASN A 8 43.66 27.93 43.12
C ASN A 8 43.50 26.90 42.00
N LEU A 9 42.23 26.80 41.58
CA LEU A 9 41.82 26.34 40.27
C LEU A 9 42.47 27.21 39.18
N VAL A 10 42.52 26.66 37.97
CA VAL A 10 42.77 27.36 36.69
C VAL A 10 44.24 27.53 36.31
N LEU A 11 44.85 26.47 35.79
CA LEU A 11 45.59 26.45 34.51
C LEU A 11 46.14 25.04 34.29
N LEU A 12 46.33 24.62 33.04
CA LEU A 12 46.80 23.30 32.58
C LEU A 12 45.71 22.24 32.34
N ALA A 13 44.65 22.66 31.66
CA ALA A 13 43.98 21.80 30.67
C ALA A 13 44.71 21.95 29.32
N LEU A 14 45.81 21.23 29.11
CA LEU A 14 46.44 21.06 27.79
C LEU A 14 47.49 19.94 27.87
N LEU A 15 47.08 18.72 27.55
CA LEU A 15 47.88 17.66 26.91
C LEU A 15 46.98 16.45 26.65
N ALA A 16 46.27 16.53 25.53
CA ALA A 16 45.63 15.41 24.86
C ALA A 16 46.61 14.80 23.85
N LYS A 17 46.58 13.46 23.73
CA LYS A 17 47.21 12.54 22.74
C LYS A 17 47.89 11.42 23.53
N THR A 18 47.50 10.15 23.49
CA THR A 18 46.72 9.36 22.53
C THR A 18 46.22 8.14 23.31
N ALA A 19 44.92 8.06 23.56
CA ALA A 19 44.26 6.81 23.85
C ALA A 19 43.25 6.63 22.71
N THR A 20 43.47 5.59 21.91
CA THR A 20 42.62 5.20 20.79
C THR A 20 41.21 5.03 21.31
N THR A 21 40.37 6.05 21.11
CA THR A 21 38.94 5.96 21.26
C THR A 21 38.47 4.93 20.25
N MET A 22 38.24 3.70 20.70
CA MET A 22 37.22 2.87 20.08
C MET A 22 35.94 3.67 20.18
N THR A 23 35.53 4.25 19.05
CA THR A 23 34.21 4.84 18.88
C THR A 23 33.18 3.84 19.40
N PRO A 24 32.31 4.20 20.35
CA PRO A 24 31.11 3.42 20.55
C PRO A 24 30.41 3.42 19.19
N ALA A 25 30.18 2.23 18.64
CA ALA A 25 29.44 2.02 17.42
C ALA A 25 28.23 2.97 17.43
N GLU A 26 28.08 3.71 16.34
CA GLU A 26 26.99 4.65 16.09
C GLU A 26 25.71 4.12 16.73
N ALA A 27 25.26 4.80 17.78
CA ALA A 27 23.93 4.59 18.32
C ALA A 27 22.97 4.79 17.15
N ASN A 28 22.35 3.69 16.72
CA ASN A 28 21.39 3.67 15.64
C ASN A 28 20.33 4.77 15.91
N PRO A 29 20.19 5.78 15.03
CA PRO A 29 19.26 6.90 15.23
C PRO A 29 17.78 6.46 15.21
N ASN A 30 17.50 5.16 15.03
CA ASN A 30 16.18 4.56 15.16
C ASN A 30 15.75 4.24 16.61
N GLN A 31 16.37 4.84 17.64
CA GLN A 31 15.71 4.92 18.96
C GLN A 31 14.58 5.95 18.93
N ILE A 32 13.62 5.73 18.04
CA ILE A 32 12.33 6.41 18.01
C ILE A 32 11.55 5.82 19.18
N GLY A 33 11.06 6.69 20.08
CA GLY A 33 10.49 6.34 21.38
C GLY A 33 9.56 5.13 21.36
N GLN A 34 9.62 4.34 22.44
CA GLN A 34 8.90 3.07 22.67
C GLN A 34 7.43 3.14 22.22
N GLY A 35 7.18 2.84 20.95
CA GLY A 35 5.85 2.75 20.35
C GLY A 35 5.50 1.32 20.02
N TYR A 36 4.22 1.02 19.87
CA TYR A 36 3.71 -0.34 19.64
C TYR A 36 3.72 -0.76 18.17
N GLY A 37 4.31 0.04 17.28
CA GLY A 37 4.27 -0.15 15.82
C GLY A 37 3.24 0.72 15.11
N CYS A 38 2.83 0.31 13.91
CA CYS A 38 1.80 0.97 13.11
C CYS A 38 1.04 -0.02 12.20
N VAL A 39 -0.14 0.40 11.71
CA VAL A 39 -0.98 -0.40 10.80
C VAL A 39 -1.13 0.27 9.44
N ARG A 40 -0.99 -0.50 8.36
CA ARG A 40 -1.27 -0.05 6.98
C ARG A 40 -2.07 -1.11 6.23
N GLY A 41 -3.31 -0.77 5.86
CA GLY A 41 -4.21 -1.72 5.20
C GLY A 41 -4.48 -2.93 6.09
N TYR A 42 -4.11 -4.12 5.61
CA TYR A 42 -4.30 -5.39 6.32
C TYR A 42 -3.07 -5.83 7.12
N MET A 43 -1.99 -5.04 7.14
CA MET A 43 -0.72 -5.40 7.77
C MET A 43 -0.43 -4.56 9.00
N PHE A 44 0.03 -5.22 10.06
CA PHE A 44 0.66 -4.60 11.22
C PHE A 44 2.17 -4.69 11.10
N TYR A 45 2.85 -3.59 11.42
CA TYR A 45 4.30 -3.43 11.40
C TYR A 45 4.79 -3.13 12.82
N GLY A 46 5.51 -4.08 13.41
CA GLY A 46 6.10 -3.97 14.73
C GLY A 46 7.43 -3.23 14.72
N VAL A 47 7.71 -2.49 15.80
CA VAL A 47 8.97 -1.73 15.97
C VAL A 47 10.22 -2.61 16.05
N ASN A 48 10.05 -3.91 16.33
CA ASN A 48 11.11 -4.90 16.36
C ASN A 48 11.40 -5.52 14.97
N GLY A 49 10.81 -4.97 13.90
CA GLY A 49 10.96 -5.47 12.53
C GLY A 49 10.03 -6.66 12.18
N TRP A 50 9.16 -7.07 13.09
CA TRP A 50 8.19 -8.14 12.84
C TRP A 50 6.97 -7.58 12.13
N CYS A 51 6.32 -8.38 11.29
CA CYS A 51 5.04 -8.02 10.73
C CYS A 51 4.15 -9.23 10.51
N CYS A 52 2.84 -8.98 10.56
CA CYS A 52 1.81 -9.98 10.36
C CYS A 52 0.56 -9.32 9.78
N THR A 53 -0.36 -10.13 9.28
CA THR A 53 -1.69 -9.62 8.99
C THR A 53 -2.37 -9.23 10.31
N ARG A 54 -3.25 -8.23 10.26
CA ARG A 54 -4.00 -7.74 11.42
C ARG A 54 -4.80 -8.85 12.14
N ASP A 55 -5.16 -9.92 11.45
CA ASP A 55 -5.86 -11.09 12.01
C ASP A 55 -5.02 -11.83 13.07
N PHE A 56 -3.70 -11.67 13.00
CA PHE A 56 -2.73 -12.24 13.93
C PHE A 56 -2.19 -11.20 14.93
N ALA A 57 -2.58 -9.93 14.80
CA ALA A 57 -2.12 -8.89 15.71
C ALA A 57 -3.03 -8.83 16.95
N THR A 58 -2.43 -8.85 18.14
CA THR A 58 -3.16 -8.72 19.40
C THR A 58 -2.64 -7.52 20.19
N VAL A 59 -3.54 -6.83 20.88
CA VAL A 59 -3.25 -5.59 21.63
C VAL A 59 -3.47 -5.84 23.10
N THR A 60 -2.46 -5.53 23.91
CA THR A 60 -2.58 -5.56 25.37
C THR A 60 -2.88 -4.16 25.88
N TRP A 61 -3.93 -4.04 26.68
CA TRP A 61 -4.39 -2.77 27.24
C TRP A 61 -4.11 -2.70 28.73
N ARG A 62 -3.67 -1.53 29.19
CA ARG A 62 -3.50 -1.22 30.60
C ARG A 62 -4.00 0.18 30.90
N ARG A 63 -5.02 0.29 31.75
CA ARG A 63 -5.64 1.58 32.14
C ARG A 63 -6.00 2.46 30.93
N ASN A 64 -6.68 1.89 29.93
CA ASN A 64 -7.09 2.54 28.67
C ASN A 64 -5.94 3.05 27.79
N LYS A 65 -4.71 2.58 28.02
CA LYS A 65 -3.58 2.79 27.12
C LYS A 65 -3.16 1.46 26.53
N ILE A 66 -2.73 1.48 25.28
CA ILE A 66 -2.07 0.33 24.66
C ILE A 66 -0.73 0.17 25.37
N GLU A 67 -0.44 -1.03 25.87
CA GLU A 67 0.84 -1.37 26.50
C GLU A 67 1.76 -2.03 25.48
N THR A 68 1.24 -3.02 24.72
CA THR A 68 2.00 -3.70 23.67
C THR A 68 1.09 -4.16 22.54
N VAL A 69 1.67 -4.33 21.34
CA VAL A 69 1.04 -5.05 20.22
C VAL A 69 2.02 -6.12 19.75
N ARG A 70 1.54 -7.34 19.53
CA ARG A 70 2.39 -8.48 19.08
C ARG A 70 1.67 -9.32 18.04
N CYS A 71 2.47 -9.99 17.21
CA CYS A 71 1.97 -11.02 16.29
C CYS A 71 1.83 -12.36 17.01
N LEU A 72 0.68 -12.99 16.87
CA LEU A 72 0.37 -14.31 17.37
C LEU A 72 0.75 -15.39 16.33
N PRO A 73 0.96 -16.64 16.77
CA PRO A 73 1.20 -17.76 15.86
C PRO A 73 -0.07 -18.28 15.20
N LYS A 74 -1.26 -17.88 15.69
CA LYS A 74 -2.58 -18.27 15.16
C LYS A 74 -3.46 -17.03 15.08
N PRO A 75 -4.39 -16.96 14.11
CA PRO A 75 -5.29 -15.83 14.00
C PRO A 75 -6.25 -15.82 15.20
N GLU A 76 -6.41 -14.65 15.80
CA GLU A 76 -7.37 -14.42 16.90
C GLU A 76 -8.70 -13.87 16.35
N TYR A 77 -8.65 -13.23 15.17
CA TYR A 77 -9.78 -12.57 14.52
C TYR A 77 -9.87 -12.96 13.03
N ASP A 78 -11.07 -12.86 12.44
CA ASP A 78 -11.32 -13.12 11.01
C ASP A 78 -11.88 -11.87 10.31
N LEU A 79 -11.01 -10.89 10.07
CA LEU A 79 -11.40 -9.54 9.68
C LEU A 79 -11.51 -9.33 8.16
N GLY A 80 -11.02 -10.26 7.35
CA GLY A 80 -11.08 -10.15 5.88
C GLY A 80 -10.30 -8.94 5.31
N GLU A 81 -10.71 -8.44 4.13
CA GLU A 81 -10.02 -7.37 3.39
C GLU A 81 -10.46 -5.94 3.73
N GLU A 82 -11.36 -5.74 4.70
CA GLU A 82 -11.84 -4.41 5.05
C GLU A 82 -10.67 -3.50 5.45
N LYS A 83 -10.58 -2.27 4.93
CA LYS A 83 -9.47 -1.37 5.31
C LYS A 83 -9.73 -0.60 6.62
N THR A 84 -10.91 -0.78 7.21
CA THR A 84 -11.28 -0.24 8.51
C THR A 84 -10.38 -0.82 9.58
N LEU A 85 -9.90 0.03 10.48
CA LEU A 85 -9.12 -0.42 11.62
C LEU A 85 -10.07 -1.20 12.55
N PRO A 86 -9.82 -2.50 12.80
CA PRO A 86 -10.71 -3.32 13.62
C PRO A 86 -10.70 -2.82 15.07
N GLU A 87 -11.80 -3.01 15.79
CA GLU A 87 -11.99 -2.43 17.13
C GLU A 87 -10.87 -2.82 18.13
N HIS A 88 -10.30 -4.02 18.01
CA HIS A 88 -9.19 -4.45 18.88
C HIS A 88 -7.85 -3.75 18.57
N LEU A 89 -7.66 -3.25 17.34
CA LEU A 89 -6.50 -2.42 16.95
C LEU A 89 -6.78 -0.93 17.12
N LYS A 90 -7.95 -0.54 17.63
CA LYS A 90 -8.30 0.86 17.84
C LYS A 90 -7.25 1.54 18.74
N GLY A 91 -6.76 2.70 18.30
CA GLY A 91 -5.68 3.42 19.00
C GLY A 91 -4.27 3.04 18.55
N VAL A 92 -4.10 1.95 17.79
CA VAL A 92 -2.86 1.74 17.03
C VAL A 92 -2.82 2.74 15.88
N ARG A 93 -1.73 3.49 15.79
CA ARG A 93 -1.58 4.52 14.76
C ARG A 93 -1.47 3.92 13.35
N HIS A 94 -1.91 4.67 12.35
CA HIS A 94 -1.64 4.34 10.97
C HIS A 94 -0.16 4.58 10.61
N CYS A 95 0.41 3.73 9.76
CA CYS A 95 1.77 3.94 9.25
C CYS A 95 1.81 5.16 8.33
N ARG A 96 2.83 5.98 8.49
CA ARG A 96 3.13 7.12 7.65
C ARG A 96 4.28 6.78 6.70
N ILE A 97 4.03 6.90 5.39
CA ILE A 97 5.03 6.56 4.35
C ILE A 97 6.24 7.52 4.43
N ASP A 98 5.97 8.75 4.84
CA ASP A 98 6.93 9.85 5.00
C ASP A 98 7.69 9.82 6.32
N ALA A 99 7.27 8.99 7.29
CA ALA A 99 7.94 8.88 8.59
C ALA A 99 9.08 7.85 8.51
N PRO A 100 10.34 8.25 8.75
CA PRO A 100 11.46 7.32 8.84
C PRO A 100 11.18 6.25 9.91
N GLY A 101 11.25 4.97 9.52
CA GLY A 101 11.03 3.84 10.43
C GLY A 101 9.59 3.30 10.52
N ASP A 102 8.61 3.91 9.84
CA ASP A 102 7.21 3.42 9.86
C ASP A 102 6.94 2.28 8.87
N VAL A 103 7.73 2.16 7.80
CA VAL A 103 7.48 1.14 6.76
C VAL A 103 8.72 0.27 6.58
N HIS A 104 8.56 -1.00 6.92
CA HIS A 104 9.52 -2.06 6.65
C HIS A 104 8.98 -2.97 5.54
N ASP A 105 9.84 -3.42 4.63
CA ASP A 105 9.46 -4.47 3.68
C ASP A 105 9.14 -5.76 4.44
N CYS A 106 7.98 -6.36 4.15
CA CYS A 106 7.49 -7.58 4.79
C CYS A 106 7.66 -8.78 3.84
N PRO A 107 8.83 -9.45 3.83
CA PRO A 107 9.12 -10.51 2.87
C PRO A 107 8.27 -11.78 3.03
N LEU A 108 7.49 -11.92 4.11
CA LEU A 108 6.61 -13.08 4.37
C LEU A 108 5.10 -12.74 4.29
N GLY A 109 4.75 -11.50 3.94
CA GLY A 109 3.40 -10.98 4.09
C GLY A 109 2.45 -11.27 2.92
N LYS A 110 2.02 -12.53 2.75
CA LYS A 110 0.72 -12.84 2.14
C LYS A 110 0.23 -14.23 2.55
N GLN A 111 -0.59 -14.27 3.59
CA GLN A 111 -1.52 -15.37 3.81
C GLN A 111 -2.91 -14.78 4.02
N VAL A 112 -3.78 -15.04 3.05
CA VAL A 112 -5.20 -14.69 3.07
C VAL A 112 -5.88 -15.76 3.93
N SER A 113 -6.70 -15.39 4.93
CA SER A 113 -7.40 -16.37 5.76
C SER A 113 -8.28 -17.28 4.88
N ALA A 114 -8.56 -18.52 5.31
CA ALA A 114 -9.42 -19.42 4.53
C ALA A 114 -10.83 -18.84 4.33
N ALA A 115 -11.33 -18.07 5.31
CA ALA A 115 -12.59 -17.37 5.24
C ALA A 115 -12.51 -16.11 4.36
N ALA A 116 -11.39 -15.36 4.36
CA ALA A 116 -11.15 -14.29 3.40
C ALA A 116 -11.04 -14.86 1.97
N THR A 117 -10.40 -16.02 1.80
CA THR A 117 -10.37 -16.76 0.53
C THR A 117 -11.78 -17.17 0.10
N ALA A 118 -12.63 -17.59 1.05
CA ALA A 118 -14.03 -17.94 0.79
C ALA A 118 -14.90 -16.71 0.47
N ARG A 119 -14.68 -15.57 1.14
CA ARG A 119 -15.35 -14.29 0.85
C ARG A 119 -14.91 -13.76 -0.50
N ILE A 120 -13.61 -13.72 -0.81
CA ILE A 120 -13.07 -13.33 -2.12
C ILE A 120 -13.68 -14.20 -3.21
N LYS A 121 -13.97 -15.49 -2.98
CA LYS A 121 -14.64 -16.36 -3.95
C LYS A 121 -16.12 -16.04 -4.20
N GLN A 122 -16.74 -15.11 -3.48
CA GLN A 122 -18.11 -14.68 -3.78
C GLN A 122 -18.13 -13.57 -4.85
N PRO A 123 -19.04 -13.64 -5.83
CA PRO A 123 -19.32 -12.51 -6.72
C PRO A 123 -19.63 -11.25 -5.89
N GLY A 124 -18.98 -10.12 -6.19
CA GLY A 124 -19.18 -8.88 -5.44
C GLY A 124 -18.29 -8.68 -4.22
N ALA A 125 -17.40 -9.62 -3.90
CA ALA A 125 -16.52 -9.53 -2.74
C ALA A 125 -15.31 -8.59 -2.89
N GLY A 126 -15.22 -7.87 -4.01
CA GLY A 126 -14.14 -6.96 -4.33
C GLY A 126 -13.40 -7.36 -5.62
N CYS A 127 -12.66 -6.38 -6.14
CA CYS A 127 -11.91 -6.52 -7.38
C CYS A 127 -10.80 -7.57 -7.30
N CYS A 128 -10.59 -8.26 -8.43
CA CYS A 128 -9.37 -9.02 -8.64
C CYS A 128 -8.11 -8.12 -8.52
N ALA A 129 -7.02 -8.71 -8.05
CA ALA A 129 -5.77 -8.00 -7.78
C ALA A 129 -5.12 -7.39 -9.03
N ASP A 130 -5.26 -8.07 -10.17
CA ASP A 130 -4.84 -7.57 -11.48
C ASP A 130 -6.04 -6.96 -12.20
N HIS A 131 -5.82 -5.81 -12.84
CA HIS A 131 -6.84 -5.10 -13.60
C HIS A 131 -7.36 -5.91 -14.79
N ALA A 132 -6.52 -6.73 -15.42
CA ALA A 132 -6.92 -7.58 -16.54
C ALA A 132 -7.71 -8.83 -16.13
N MET A 133 -7.88 -9.07 -14.83
CA MET A 133 -8.60 -10.23 -14.31
C MET A 133 -10.03 -9.88 -13.92
N VAL A 134 -10.93 -10.83 -14.16
CA VAL A 134 -12.33 -10.78 -13.73
C VAL A 134 -12.63 -12.07 -12.97
N ARG A 135 -13.60 -12.01 -12.07
CA ARG A 135 -14.07 -13.21 -11.37
C ARG A 135 -15.00 -14.03 -12.27
N ASP A 136 -14.78 -15.33 -12.27
CA ASP A 136 -15.68 -16.29 -12.92
C ASP A 136 -16.81 -16.75 -12.00
N SER A 137 -17.69 -17.62 -12.51
CA SER A 137 -18.79 -18.18 -11.73
C SER A 137 -18.34 -19.09 -10.58
N GLY A 138 -17.10 -19.58 -10.61
CA GLY A 138 -16.48 -20.34 -9.54
C GLY A 138 -15.80 -19.48 -8.48
N GLY A 139 -15.88 -18.14 -8.62
CA GLY A 139 -15.26 -17.21 -7.69
C GLY A 139 -13.76 -16.98 -7.93
N VAL A 140 -13.21 -17.54 -9.01
CA VAL A 140 -11.77 -17.48 -9.32
C VAL A 140 -11.48 -16.28 -10.19
N CYS A 141 -10.49 -15.48 -9.79
CA CYS A 141 -9.97 -14.40 -10.63
C CYS A 141 -9.13 -15.00 -11.76
N GLN A 142 -9.56 -14.77 -12.98
CA GLN A 142 -8.84 -15.20 -14.18
C GLN A 142 -8.79 -14.10 -15.22
N LYS A 143 -7.78 -14.16 -16.10
CA LYS A 143 -7.65 -13.22 -17.20
C LYS A 143 -8.77 -13.47 -18.21
N LEU A 144 -9.56 -12.45 -18.50
CA LEU A 144 -10.51 -12.49 -19.61
C LEU A 144 -9.81 -11.88 -20.82
N GLU A 145 -9.49 -12.71 -21.82
CA GLU A 145 -9.02 -12.20 -23.11
C GLU A 145 -10.11 -11.31 -23.73
N THR A 146 -9.88 -10.01 -23.65
CA THR A 146 -10.85 -8.99 -24.04
C THR A 146 -10.22 -8.16 -25.16
N ASP A 147 -10.80 -8.24 -26.36
CA ASP A 147 -10.49 -7.31 -27.43
C ASP A 147 -11.44 -6.10 -27.33
N PHE A 148 -10.91 -5.00 -26.79
CA PHE A 148 -11.65 -3.75 -26.62
C PHE A 148 -12.05 -3.08 -27.94
N ARG A 149 -11.63 -3.60 -29.11
CA ARG A 149 -12.19 -3.17 -30.41
C ARG A 149 -13.63 -3.61 -30.58
N TYR A 150 -14.07 -4.66 -29.88
CA TYR A 150 -15.44 -5.16 -29.95
C TYR A 150 -16.22 -4.73 -28.70
N GLN A 151 -17.29 -3.96 -28.91
CA GLN A 151 -18.16 -3.44 -27.85
C GLN A 151 -18.68 -4.56 -26.92
N SER A 152 -19.14 -5.68 -27.49
CA SER A 152 -19.68 -6.81 -26.73
C SER A 152 -18.68 -7.44 -25.75
N GLN A 153 -17.40 -7.54 -26.15
CA GLN A 153 -16.35 -8.08 -25.27
C GLN A 153 -16.00 -7.08 -24.17
N SER A 154 -15.90 -5.79 -24.51
CA SER A 154 -15.71 -4.71 -23.54
C SER A 154 -16.84 -4.69 -22.50
N ASP A 155 -18.09 -4.79 -22.95
CA ASP A 155 -19.25 -4.78 -22.06
C ASP A 155 -19.27 -5.99 -21.13
N GLU A 156 -18.92 -7.18 -21.62
CA GLU A 156 -18.80 -8.38 -20.79
C GLU A 156 -17.69 -8.23 -19.73
N TYR A 157 -16.52 -7.72 -20.12
CA TYR A 157 -15.42 -7.43 -19.19
C TYR A 157 -15.87 -6.46 -18.09
N TRP A 158 -16.47 -5.33 -18.46
CA TRP A 158 -16.93 -4.34 -17.50
C TRP A 158 -18.09 -4.83 -16.64
N ARG A 159 -19.03 -5.58 -17.20
CA ARG A 159 -20.14 -6.18 -16.46
C ARG A 159 -19.63 -7.05 -15.32
N ARG A 160 -18.64 -7.91 -15.57
CA ARG A 160 -18.04 -8.76 -14.53
C ARG A 160 -17.31 -7.95 -13.47
N ARG A 161 -16.49 -6.97 -13.89
CA ARG A 161 -15.79 -6.09 -12.95
C ARG A 161 -16.74 -5.28 -12.07
N LEU A 162 -17.80 -4.74 -12.66
CA LEU A 162 -18.83 -4.01 -11.93
C LEU A 162 -19.58 -4.93 -10.96
N SER A 163 -19.85 -6.18 -11.35
CA SER A 163 -20.46 -7.15 -10.45
C SER A 163 -19.59 -7.50 -9.23
N ASP A 164 -18.27 -7.37 -9.37
CA ASP A 164 -17.30 -7.50 -8.27
C ASP A 164 -17.16 -6.23 -7.41
N GLY A 165 -17.95 -5.18 -7.69
CA GLY A 165 -17.89 -3.90 -6.98
C GLY A 165 -16.75 -3.00 -7.43
N CYS A 166 -16.14 -3.27 -8.59
CA CYS A 166 -15.08 -2.42 -9.12
C CYS A 166 -15.58 -1.10 -9.66
N ARG A 167 -14.73 -0.08 -9.59
CA ARG A 167 -14.93 1.14 -10.36
C ARG A 167 -14.74 0.86 -11.84
N ARG A 168 -15.52 1.54 -12.67
CA ARG A 168 -15.42 1.51 -14.14
C ARG A 168 -14.26 2.41 -14.59
N GLU A 169 -13.03 2.02 -14.27
CA GLU A 169 -11.81 2.77 -14.57
C GLU A 169 -10.75 1.82 -15.11
N GLY A 170 -10.09 2.17 -16.22
CA GLY A 170 -9.03 1.39 -16.84
C GLY A 170 -7.76 1.29 -15.99
N PHE A 171 -6.80 0.47 -16.42
CA PHE A 171 -5.52 0.28 -15.70
C PHE A 171 -4.77 1.61 -15.47
N TRP A 172 -4.92 2.55 -16.41
CA TRP A 172 -4.25 3.84 -16.39
C TRP A 172 -5.07 4.95 -15.74
N GLY A 173 -6.26 4.66 -15.18
CA GLY A 173 -7.10 5.61 -14.47
C GLY A 173 -8.54 5.70 -15.00
N PRO A 174 -9.35 6.62 -14.44
CA PRO A 174 -10.74 6.82 -14.85
C PRO A 174 -10.83 7.42 -16.25
N CYS A 175 -12.03 7.70 -16.75
CA CYS A 175 -12.18 8.50 -17.96
C CYS A 175 -11.58 9.90 -17.80
N CYS A 176 -11.19 10.49 -18.93
CA CYS A 176 -10.83 11.90 -18.95
C CYS A 176 -12.07 12.75 -18.63
N ASP A 177 -11.91 13.78 -17.79
CA ASP A 177 -13.03 14.62 -17.34
C ASP A 177 -13.71 15.37 -18.51
N ASP A 178 -12.91 15.83 -19.49
CA ASP A 178 -13.42 16.43 -20.72
C ASP A 178 -13.65 15.34 -21.79
N LYS A 179 -14.88 15.30 -22.32
CA LYS A 179 -15.29 14.35 -23.38
C LYS A 179 -14.44 14.42 -24.65
N ASN A 180 -13.74 15.54 -24.89
CA ASN A 180 -12.88 15.75 -26.05
C ASN A 180 -11.41 15.38 -25.78
N PHE A 181 -11.09 14.92 -24.57
CA PHE A 181 -9.76 14.47 -24.19
C PHE A 181 -9.73 12.95 -24.17
N PHE A 182 -8.55 12.42 -24.46
CA PHE A 182 -8.31 10.99 -24.60
C PHE A 182 -7.04 10.64 -23.84
N ARG A 183 -7.04 9.47 -23.21
CA ARG A 183 -5.85 8.98 -22.52
C ARG A 183 -4.78 8.58 -23.53
N GLU A 184 -3.58 9.11 -23.34
CA GLU A 184 -2.44 8.67 -24.14
C GLU A 184 -2.12 7.19 -23.88
N SER A 185 -1.53 6.53 -24.87
CA SER A 185 -1.18 5.11 -24.75
C SER A 185 -0.21 4.88 -23.60
N TYR A 186 -0.60 4.02 -22.66
CA TYR A 186 0.20 3.63 -21.50
C TYR A 186 0.54 4.76 -20.51
N THR A 187 -0.25 5.83 -20.47
CA THR A 187 -0.02 6.91 -19.50
C THR A 187 -1.31 7.29 -18.79
N ARG A 188 -1.18 8.05 -17.69
CA ARG A 188 -2.34 8.64 -17.01
C ARG A 188 -2.80 9.97 -17.63
N VAL A 189 -2.11 10.45 -18.67
CA VAL A 189 -2.28 11.79 -19.22
C VAL A 189 -3.44 11.81 -20.20
N CYS A 190 -4.34 12.76 -20.00
CA CYS A 190 -5.42 13.07 -20.92
C CYS A 190 -4.98 14.20 -21.84
N ASP A 191 -5.02 13.95 -23.15
CA ASP A 191 -4.69 14.94 -24.18
C ASP A 191 -5.83 15.01 -25.20
N ARG A 192 -6.09 16.21 -25.72
CA ARG A 192 -6.97 16.44 -26.87
C ARG A 192 -6.40 15.84 -28.15
N ARG A 193 -5.11 15.48 -28.16
CA ARG A 193 -4.35 15.00 -29.31
C ARG A 193 -3.96 13.54 -29.13
N LEU A 194 -4.79 12.66 -29.68
CA LEU A 194 -4.50 11.24 -29.68
C LEU A 194 -3.69 10.82 -30.91
N TRP A 195 -2.55 10.18 -30.67
CA TRP A 195 -1.68 9.62 -31.72
C TRP A 195 -1.94 8.13 -31.94
N SER A 196 -1.80 7.70 -33.20
CA SER A 196 -1.98 6.31 -33.60
C SER A 196 -0.90 5.44 -32.97
N ARG A 197 -1.29 4.28 -32.44
CA ARG A 197 -0.35 3.26 -31.97
C ARG A 197 0.27 2.52 -33.15
N VAL A 198 -0.52 2.30 -34.20
CA VAL A 198 -0.11 1.58 -35.41
C VAL A 198 0.89 2.40 -36.23
N LEU A 199 0.66 3.71 -36.32
CA LEU A 199 1.47 4.62 -37.15
C LEU A 199 2.38 5.55 -36.32
N GLY A 200 2.40 5.39 -35.00
CA GLY A 200 3.15 6.22 -34.07
C GLY A 200 2.72 7.70 -34.06
N ARG A 201 3.64 8.58 -33.65
CA ARG A 201 3.41 10.04 -33.58
C ARG A 201 3.30 10.72 -34.96
N SER A 202 3.40 9.97 -36.05
CA SER A 202 3.32 10.49 -37.42
C SER A 202 1.89 10.81 -37.85
N ARG A 203 0.87 10.23 -37.20
CA ARG A 203 -0.54 10.44 -37.56
C ARG A 203 -1.47 10.38 -36.33
N ARG A 204 -2.54 11.16 -36.37
CA ARG A 204 -3.64 11.07 -35.39
C ARG A 204 -4.24 9.66 -35.39
N ALA A 205 -4.70 9.24 -34.21
CA ALA A 205 -5.37 7.96 -34.03
C ALA A 205 -6.63 7.86 -34.91
N TYR A 206 -6.90 6.66 -35.44
CA TYR A 206 -8.15 6.39 -36.12
C TYR A 206 -9.33 6.34 -35.13
N VAL A 207 -10.55 6.48 -35.64
CA VAL A 207 -11.79 6.40 -34.84
C VAL A 207 -11.83 5.11 -34.02
N TRP A 208 -11.51 3.96 -34.63
CA TRP A 208 -11.50 2.68 -33.92
C TRP A 208 -10.44 2.61 -32.79
N GLU A 209 -9.29 3.29 -32.91
CA GLU A 209 -8.27 3.35 -31.86
C GLU A 209 -8.74 4.21 -30.68
N ILE A 210 -9.51 5.26 -30.98
CA ILE A 210 -10.14 6.13 -29.98
C ILE A 210 -11.19 5.34 -29.21
N GLU A 211 -12.07 4.64 -29.91
CA GLU A 211 -13.10 3.79 -29.32
C GLU A 211 -12.53 2.66 -28.47
N GLU A 212 -11.53 1.93 -28.99
CA GLU A 212 -10.82 0.87 -28.24
C GLU A 212 -10.29 1.39 -26.90
N ARG A 213 -9.64 2.55 -26.89
CA ARG A 213 -9.08 3.14 -25.66
C ARG A 213 -10.17 3.60 -24.69
N ARG A 214 -11.23 4.24 -25.19
CA ARG A 214 -12.39 4.61 -24.36
C ARG A 214 -13.02 3.40 -23.70
N ARG A 215 -13.22 2.32 -24.46
CA ARG A 215 -13.72 1.04 -23.95
C ARG A 215 -12.77 0.44 -22.91
N SER A 216 -11.46 0.46 -23.15
CA SER A 216 -10.46 -0.02 -22.20
C SER A 216 -10.37 0.83 -20.92
N ASP A 217 -10.66 2.12 -21.00
CA ASP A 217 -10.70 3.04 -19.85
C ASP A 217 -12.01 2.99 -19.07
N GLY A 218 -13.00 2.21 -19.55
CA GLY A 218 -14.30 2.09 -18.91
C GLY A 218 -15.26 3.22 -19.24
N CYS A 219 -14.96 4.03 -20.25
CA CYS A 219 -15.83 5.12 -20.65
C CYS A 219 -17.05 4.58 -21.37
N THR A 220 -18.23 4.92 -20.86
CA THR A 220 -19.47 4.78 -21.61
C THR A 220 -19.40 5.75 -22.79
N GLU A 221 -19.65 5.26 -23.99
CA GLU A 221 -19.82 6.11 -25.17
C GLU A 221 -20.89 7.17 -24.84
N LEU A 222 -20.52 8.46 -24.92
CA LEU A 222 -21.44 9.60 -24.86
C LEU A 222 -21.99 9.88 -26.25
#